data_AF-A0AAJ0X8J4-F1
#
_entry.id   AF-A0AAJ0X8J4-F1
#
_cell.length_a   1.000
_cell.length_b   1.000
_cell.length_c   1.000
_cell.angle_alpha   90.00
_cell.angle_beta   90.00
_cell.angle_gamma   90.00
#
_symmetry.space_group_name_H-M   'P 1'
#
loop_
_entity.id
_entity.type
_entity.pdbx_description
1 polymer ?
#
loop_
_entity_poly.entity_id
_entity_poly.type
_entity_poly.pdbx_seq_one_letter_code
_entity_poly.pdbx_strand_id
1 'polypeptide(L)'
;MQRRAERARADRIVASLPLYQVALWPDGWEHAEDGGVIVRDTHEIAEARRWYQMAERNGAGQGQSRGPQAAKTMRLHGIGVPRSLVELSGRRFASEQAASVAVRLVANDWIEQRRRMLAENPCRLLALRAQTWSGSRHRRFDDGNAVQGLLRWLVGLCVAEHLTPAARFRLDVRADDGYGLKGWRCRVRVDLDETQCQAVGDAIRLALIPWNRQALRDEKPYPLISVWVERGERAEDGR
;
A
#
# COMPACT_ATOMS: atom_id res chain seq x y z
N MET A 1 14.08 -29.64 -12.41
CA MET A 1 14.57 -29.67 -11.01
C MET A 1 14.52 -28.31 -10.31
N GLN A 2 14.95 -27.22 -10.96
CA GLN A 2 15.04 -25.87 -10.36
C GLN A 2 13.72 -25.33 -9.77
N ARG A 3 12.58 -25.45 -10.47
CA ARG A 3 11.25 -25.02 -9.95
C ARG A 3 10.80 -25.77 -8.70
N ARG A 4 11.19 -27.05 -8.54
CA ARG A 4 10.84 -27.87 -7.37
C ARG A 4 11.67 -27.47 -6.15
N ALA A 5 12.96 -27.17 -6.35
CA ALA A 5 13.83 -26.65 -5.29
C ALA A 5 13.42 -25.23 -4.85
N GLU A 6 13.00 -24.39 -5.79
CA GLU A 6 12.49 -23.05 -5.54
C GLU A 6 11.18 -23.10 -4.73
N ARG A 7 10.23 -23.96 -5.11
CA ARG A 7 9.00 -24.19 -4.34
C ARG A 7 9.29 -24.66 -2.91
N ALA A 8 10.15 -25.66 -2.74
CA ALA A 8 10.53 -26.17 -1.41
C ALA A 8 11.24 -25.11 -0.54
N ARG A 9 11.98 -24.18 -1.14
CA ARG A 9 12.54 -23.02 -0.43
C ARG A 9 11.44 -22.05 -0.03
N ALA A 10 10.52 -21.74 -0.93
CA ALA A 10 9.40 -20.84 -0.68
C ALA A 10 8.47 -21.36 0.42
N ASP A 11 8.15 -22.66 0.41
CA ASP A 11 7.37 -23.33 1.46
C ASP A 11 8.03 -23.18 2.83
N ARG A 12 9.36 -23.42 2.92
CA ARG A 12 10.12 -23.25 4.16
C ARG A 12 10.08 -21.81 4.68
N ILE A 13 10.20 -20.83 3.78
CA ILE A 13 10.12 -19.40 4.15
C ILE A 13 8.73 -19.07 4.69
N VAL A 14 7.65 -19.48 4.01
CA VAL A 14 6.27 -19.22 4.47
C VAL A 14 6.00 -19.90 5.81
N ALA A 15 6.48 -21.12 6.01
CA ALA A 15 6.32 -21.86 7.26
C ALA A 15 7.05 -21.19 8.44
N SER A 16 8.20 -20.55 8.19
CA SER A 16 8.99 -19.88 9.23
C SER A 16 8.56 -18.44 9.51
N LEU A 17 7.58 -17.89 8.77
CA LEU A 17 7.09 -16.53 9.01
C LEU A 17 6.50 -16.43 10.42
N PRO A 18 6.85 -15.40 11.20
CA PRO A 18 6.22 -15.17 12.49
C PRO A 18 4.73 -14.82 12.30
N LEU A 19 3.92 -15.08 13.33
CA LEU A 19 2.45 -14.95 13.24
C LEU A 19 2.00 -13.53 12.84
N TYR A 20 2.68 -12.50 13.34
CA TYR A 20 2.38 -11.12 12.95
C TYR A 20 2.63 -10.86 11.47
N GLN A 21 3.66 -11.47 10.89
CA GLN A 21 4.01 -11.31 9.48
C GLN A 21 3.01 -12.01 8.57
N VAL A 22 2.42 -13.12 9.04
CA VAL A 22 1.28 -13.76 8.39
C VAL A 22 0.06 -12.84 8.48
N ALA A 23 -0.24 -12.33 9.68
CA ALA A 23 -1.40 -11.49 9.94
C ALA A 23 -1.38 -10.18 9.14
N LEU A 24 -0.21 -9.54 9.07
CA LEU A 24 0.02 -8.24 8.45
C LEU A 24 0.80 -8.34 7.14
N TRP A 25 0.66 -9.48 6.45
CA TRP A 25 1.30 -9.72 5.17
C TRP A 25 0.97 -8.61 4.16
N PRO A 26 1.93 -8.13 3.35
CA PRO A 26 3.33 -8.60 3.23
C PRO A 26 4.34 -7.90 4.14
N ASP A 27 3.91 -6.92 4.94
CA ASP A 27 4.76 -5.86 5.47
C ASP A 27 5.08 -6.00 6.97
N GLY A 28 4.18 -6.59 7.76
CA GLY A 28 4.37 -6.67 9.21
C GLY A 28 3.99 -5.38 9.94
N TRP A 29 4.73 -5.07 11.02
CA TRP A 29 4.50 -3.90 11.86
C TRP A 29 4.93 -2.59 11.19
N GLU A 30 4.40 -1.48 11.70
CA GLU A 30 5.04 -0.18 11.56
C GLU A 30 5.83 0.11 12.84
N HIS A 31 7.13 0.38 12.70
CA HIS A 31 8.01 0.66 13.83
C HIS A 31 8.00 2.15 14.17
N ALA A 32 7.93 2.45 15.45
CA ALA A 32 8.14 3.78 15.97
C ALA A 32 9.57 3.98 16.47
N GLU A 33 10.00 5.24 16.56
CA GLU A 33 11.37 5.63 16.93
C GLU A 33 11.77 5.20 18.35
N ASP A 34 10.80 4.99 19.23
CA ASP A 34 10.98 4.59 20.63
C ASP A 34 10.90 3.06 20.85
N GLY A 35 10.98 2.27 19.78
CA GLY A 35 10.93 0.80 19.86
C GLY A 35 9.53 0.21 19.99
N GLY A 36 8.49 1.06 20.07
CA GLY A 36 7.10 0.61 19.97
C GLY A 36 6.72 0.22 18.54
N VAL A 37 5.57 -0.44 18.41
CA VAL A 37 5.04 -0.86 17.12
C VAL A 37 3.58 -0.50 16.96
N ILE A 38 3.17 -0.22 15.73
CA ILE A 38 1.80 0.08 15.35
C ILE A 38 1.30 -1.06 14.45
N VAL A 39 0.08 -1.52 14.73
CA VAL A 39 -0.60 -2.49 13.88
C VAL A 39 -0.92 -1.84 12.54
N ARG A 40 -0.26 -2.27 11.48
CA ARG A 40 -0.41 -1.68 10.14
C ARG A 40 -1.82 -1.87 9.58
N ASP A 41 -2.36 -0.84 8.94
CA ASP A 41 -3.62 -0.92 8.18
C ASP A 41 -3.36 -1.51 6.78
N THR A 42 -3.33 -2.84 6.68
CA THR A 42 -3.13 -3.52 5.40
C THR A 42 -4.32 -3.30 4.46
N HIS A 43 -4.17 -3.67 3.18
CA HIS A 43 -5.26 -3.49 2.20
C HIS A 43 -6.50 -4.27 2.60
N GLU A 44 -6.30 -5.51 3.03
CA GLU A 44 -7.37 -6.38 3.45
C GLU A 44 -8.04 -5.92 4.75
N ILE A 45 -7.28 -5.35 5.69
CA ILE A 45 -7.83 -4.75 6.90
C ILE A 45 -8.69 -3.52 6.54
N ALA A 46 -8.19 -2.64 5.67
CA ALA A 46 -8.91 -1.46 5.22
C ALA A 46 -10.19 -1.82 4.44
N GLU A 47 -10.13 -2.85 3.60
CA GLU A 47 -11.29 -3.37 2.86
C GLU A 47 -12.30 -4.01 3.84
N ALA A 48 -11.86 -4.89 4.73
CA ALA A 48 -12.71 -5.46 5.78
C ALA A 48 -13.43 -4.39 6.62
N ARG A 49 -12.74 -3.29 6.95
CA ARG A 49 -13.33 -2.13 7.63
C ARG A 49 -14.49 -1.53 6.84
N ARG A 50 -14.35 -1.35 5.52
CA ARG A 50 -15.44 -0.87 4.64
C ARG A 50 -16.64 -1.81 4.65
N TRP A 51 -16.39 -3.12 4.58
CA TRP A 51 -17.46 -4.13 4.64
C TRP A 51 -18.21 -4.09 5.98
N TYR A 52 -17.49 -3.99 7.10
CA TYR A 52 -18.12 -3.86 8.42
C TYR A 52 -18.93 -2.56 8.55
N GLN A 53 -18.40 -1.43 8.10
CA GLN A 53 -19.11 -0.15 8.09
C GLN A 53 -20.36 -0.18 7.20
N MET A 54 -20.27 -0.82 6.03
CA MET A 54 -21.41 -0.99 5.14
C MET A 54 -22.49 -1.87 5.78
N ALA A 55 -22.09 -2.97 6.45
CA ALA A 55 -23.00 -3.84 7.16
C ALA A 55 -23.70 -3.13 8.34
N GLU A 56 -22.99 -2.23 9.04
CA GLU A 56 -23.56 -1.39 10.09
C GLU A 56 -24.57 -0.38 9.55
N ARG A 57 -24.21 0.34 8.46
CA ARG A 57 -25.13 1.29 7.79
C ARG A 57 -26.39 0.61 7.28
N ASN A 58 -26.25 -0.56 6.68
CA ASN A 58 -27.37 -1.35 6.16
C ASN A 58 -28.13 -2.13 7.26
N GLY A 59 -27.61 -2.12 8.50
CA GLY A 59 -28.21 -2.79 9.66
C GLY A 59 -28.92 -1.84 10.63
N ALA A 60 -28.71 -0.52 10.53
CA ALA A 60 -29.28 0.49 11.43
C ALA A 60 -30.83 0.58 11.42
N GLY A 61 -31.52 -0.16 10.54
CA GLY A 61 -32.99 -0.24 10.47
C GLY A 61 -33.60 -1.59 10.84
N GLN A 62 -32.80 -2.63 11.14
CA GLN A 62 -33.31 -3.95 11.52
C GLN A 62 -32.54 -4.48 12.72
N GLY A 63 -33.20 -4.53 13.88
CA GLY A 63 -32.64 -5.09 15.09
C GLY A 63 -32.12 -6.51 14.86
N GLN A 64 -30.90 -6.75 15.37
CA GLN A 64 -30.16 -8.02 15.46
C GLN A 64 -29.22 -8.41 14.30
N SER A 65 -27.92 -8.36 14.66
CA SER A 65 -26.81 -9.25 14.27
C SER A 65 -26.65 -9.69 12.80
N ARG A 66 -26.27 -8.74 11.92
CA ARG A 66 -25.71 -9.04 10.58
C ARG A 66 -24.18 -9.19 10.54
N GLY A 67 -23.49 -9.04 11.67
CA GLY A 67 -22.04 -9.29 11.79
C GLY A 67 -21.59 -10.66 11.21
N PRO A 68 -22.32 -11.77 11.46
CA PRO A 68 -22.02 -13.07 10.87
C PRO A 68 -22.20 -13.13 9.35
N GLN A 69 -23.15 -12.38 8.80
CA GLN A 69 -23.46 -12.36 7.37
C GLN A 69 -22.43 -11.54 6.58
N ALA A 70 -21.99 -10.40 7.12
CA ALA A 70 -20.88 -9.64 6.56
C ALA A 70 -19.58 -10.46 6.54
N ALA A 71 -19.26 -11.14 7.65
CA ALA A 71 -18.09 -12.04 7.72
C ALA A 71 -18.18 -13.20 6.73
N LYS A 72 -19.37 -13.77 6.51
CA LYS A 72 -19.61 -14.83 5.51
C LYS A 72 -19.39 -14.32 4.09
N THR A 73 -19.93 -13.15 3.74
CA THR A 73 -19.73 -12.53 2.42
C THR A 73 -18.27 -12.14 2.19
N MET A 74 -17.61 -11.56 3.17
CA MET A 74 -16.18 -11.25 3.11
C MET A 74 -15.32 -12.48 2.86
N ARG A 75 -15.63 -13.63 3.49
CA ARG A 75 -14.95 -14.90 3.23
C ARG A 75 -15.13 -15.38 1.79
N LEU A 76 -16.30 -15.20 1.19
CA LEU A 76 -16.54 -15.54 -0.23
C LEU A 76 -15.67 -14.69 -1.18
N HIS A 77 -15.36 -13.45 -0.80
CA HIS A 77 -14.48 -12.56 -1.55
C HIS A 77 -13.00 -12.67 -1.16
N GLY A 78 -12.63 -13.61 -0.27
CA GLY A 78 -11.24 -13.80 0.17
C GLY A 78 -10.72 -12.76 1.17
N ILE A 79 -11.60 -11.94 1.76
CA ILE A 79 -11.26 -10.80 2.64
C ILE A 79 -11.80 -11.02 4.06
N GLY A 80 -11.79 -12.27 4.53
CA GLY A 80 -12.41 -12.68 5.79
C GLY A 80 -11.67 -12.22 7.07
N VAL A 81 -11.14 -11.00 7.09
CA VAL A 81 -10.37 -10.45 8.22
C VAL A 81 -11.29 -10.26 9.44
N PRO A 82 -10.93 -10.75 10.63
CA PRO A 82 -11.73 -10.57 11.85
C PRO A 82 -11.92 -9.10 12.22
N ARG A 83 -13.14 -8.72 12.61
CA ARG A 83 -13.46 -7.37 13.09
C ARG A 83 -12.52 -6.90 14.21
N SER A 84 -12.20 -7.79 15.14
CA SER A 84 -11.26 -7.53 16.22
C SER A 84 -9.87 -7.13 15.73
N LEU A 85 -9.38 -7.73 14.63
CA LEU A 85 -8.12 -7.33 14.01
C LEU A 85 -8.23 -5.97 13.31
N VAL A 86 -9.40 -5.66 12.72
CA VAL A 86 -9.69 -4.32 12.17
C VAL A 86 -9.68 -3.25 13.26
N GLU A 87 -10.21 -3.54 14.45
CA GLU A 87 -10.22 -2.64 15.60
C GLU A 87 -8.84 -2.47 16.26
N LEU A 88 -7.93 -3.45 16.10
CA LEU A 88 -6.53 -3.34 16.50
C LEU A 88 -5.69 -2.51 15.53
N SER A 89 -6.12 -2.35 14.27
CA SER A 89 -5.40 -1.57 13.27
C SER A 89 -5.19 -0.11 13.70
N GLY A 90 -3.97 0.40 13.55
CA GLY A 90 -3.55 1.72 13.99
C GLY A 90 -3.27 1.83 15.49
N ARG A 91 -3.53 0.77 16.29
CA ARG A 91 -3.17 0.77 17.71
C ARG A 91 -1.66 0.60 17.87
N ARG A 92 -1.13 1.34 18.83
CA ARG A 92 0.27 1.30 19.24
C ARG A 92 0.45 0.32 20.41
N PHE A 93 1.53 -0.42 20.38
CA PHE A 93 1.98 -1.33 21.43
C PHE A 93 3.41 -0.98 21.84
N ALA A 94 3.75 -1.26 23.09
CA ALA A 94 5.08 -1.00 23.64
C ALA A 94 6.17 -1.88 23.00
N SER A 95 5.81 -3.04 22.43
CA SER A 95 6.77 -3.94 21.77
C SER A 95 6.09 -4.88 20.77
N GLU A 96 6.89 -5.49 19.90
CA GLU A 96 6.45 -6.53 18.96
C GLU A 96 5.83 -7.75 19.67
N GLN A 97 6.37 -8.12 20.84
CA GLN A 97 5.88 -9.26 21.60
C GLN A 97 4.46 -8.98 22.10
N ALA A 98 4.22 -7.78 22.65
CA ALA A 98 2.89 -7.39 23.12
C ALA A 98 1.88 -7.33 21.97
N ALA A 99 2.28 -6.75 20.83
CA ALA A 99 1.43 -6.67 19.64
C ALA A 99 1.14 -8.06 19.05
N SER A 100 2.13 -8.95 19.02
CA SER A 100 1.99 -10.33 18.52
C SER A 100 1.04 -11.16 19.37
N VAL A 101 1.09 -11.01 20.70
CA VAL A 101 0.15 -11.66 21.62
C VAL A 101 -1.27 -11.14 21.38
N ALA A 102 -1.46 -9.82 21.29
CA ALA A 102 -2.77 -9.23 21.05
C ALA A 102 -3.39 -9.69 19.73
N VAL A 103 -2.61 -9.67 18.64
CA VAL A 103 -3.05 -10.16 17.32
C VAL A 103 -3.39 -11.65 17.35
N ARG A 104 -2.57 -12.47 18.02
CA ARG A 104 -2.86 -13.91 18.16
C ARG A 104 -4.15 -14.15 18.92
N LEU A 105 -4.37 -13.48 20.05
CA LEU A 105 -5.58 -13.67 20.86
C LEU A 105 -6.87 -13.38 20.08
N VAL A 106 -6.85 -12.39 19.19
CA VAL A 106 -8.06 -11.97 18.49
C VAL A 106 -8.26 -12.57 17.10
N ALA A 107 -7.22 -13.17 16.51
CA ALA A 107 -7.22 -13.60 15.12
C ALA A 107 -6.50 -14.94 14.85
N ASN A 108 -6.20 -15.76 15.88
CA ASN A 108 -5.42 -17.01 15.71
C ASN A 108 -5.93 -17.89 14.55
N ASP A 109 -7.23 -18.23 14.55
CA ASP A 109 -7.81 -19.12 13.54
C ASP A 109 -7.71 -18.55 12.13
N TRP A 110 -7.88 -17.24 12.00
CA TRP A 110 -7.71 -16.53 10.73
C TRP A 110 -6.24 -16.53 10.28
N ILE A 111 -5.29 -16.37 11.21
CA ILE A 111 -3.85 -16.43 10.92
C ILE A 111 -3.47 -17.83 10.42
N GLU A 112 -4.00 -18.89 11.02
CA GLU A 112 -3.78 -20.27 10.57
C GLU A 112 -4.38 -20.53 9.19
N GLN A 113 -5.60 -20.06 8.93
CA GLN A 113 -6.21 -20.11 7.61
C GLN A 113 -5.37 -19.35 6.58
N ARG A 114 -4.94 -18.14 6.92
CA ARG A 114 -4.12 -17.30 6.06
C ARG A 114 -2.78 -17.94 5.76
N ARG A 115 -2.13 -18.56 6.74
CA ARG A 115 -0.88 -19.31 6.52
C ARG A 115 -1.08 -20.45 5.52
N ARG A 116 -2.19 -21.18 5.59
CA ARG A 116 -2.54 -22.20 4.58
C ARG A 116 -2.68 -21.60 3.19
N MET A 117 -3.41 -20.48 3.06
CA MET A 117 -3.51 -19.76 1.78
C MET A 117 -2.15 -19.28 1.25
N LEU A 118 -1.27 -18.78 2.12
CA LEU A 118 0.09 -18.40 1.73
C LEU A 118 0.89 -19.61 1.22
N ALA A 119 0.69 -20.78 1.83
CA ALA A 119 1.36 -22.03 1.45
C ALA A 119 0.84 -22.66 0.15
N GLU A 120 -0.37 -22.31 -0.31
CA GLU A 120 -0.90 -22.77 -1.59
C GLU A 120 -0.08 -22.20 -2.76
N ASN A 121 0.37 -20.94 -2.66
CA ASN A 121 1.09 -20.21 -3.72
C ASN A 121 2.32 -19.42 -3.22
N PRO A 122 3.29 -20.05 -2.55
CA PRO A 122 4.36 -19.39 -1.81
C PRO A 122 5.34 -18.65 -2.71
N CYS A 123 5.68 -19.18 -3.89
CA CYS A 123 6.60 -18.50 -4.83
C CYS A 123 5.98 -17.20 -5.35
N ARG A 124 4.71 -17.24 -5.78
CA ARG A 124 3.98 -16.07 -6.26
C ARG A 124 3.86 -15.01 -5.17
N LEU A 125 3.57 -15.42 -3.95
CA LEU A 125 3.35 -14.50 -2.84
C LEU A 125 4.66 -13.90 -2.31
N LEU A 126 5.75 -14.66 -2.30
CA LEU A 126 7.09 -14.11 -2.00
C LEU A 126 7.55 -13.13 -3.10
N ALA A 127 7.24 -13.41 -4.37
CA ALA A 127 7.46 -12.45 -5.45
C ALA A 127 6.61 -11.19 -5.27
N LEU A 128 5.34 -11.32 -4.87
CA LEU A 128 4.48 -10.19 -4.52
C LEU A 128 5.05 -9.39 -3.34
N ARG A 129 5.58 -10.06 -2.31
CA ARG A 129 6.27 -9.43 -1.17
C ARG A 129 7.51 -8.65 -1.61
N ALA A 130 8.32 -9.20 -2.52
CA ALA A 130 9.49 -8.51 -3.06
C ALA A 130 9.10 -7.29 -3.90
N GLN A 131 7.98 -7.35 -4.61
CA GLN A 131 7.42 -6.23 -5.37
C GLN A 131 6.75 -5.17 -4.50
N THR A 132 6.33 -5.53 -3.29
CA THR A 132 5.65 -4.63 -2.34
C THR A 132 6.63 -3.97 -1.37
N TRP A 133 7.92 -3.85 -1.74
CA TRP A 133 9.01 -3.34 -0.89
C TRP A 133 8.54 -2.21 0.04
N SER A 134 8.62 -2.57 1.32
CA SER A 134 8.40 -1.87 2.59
C SER A 134 8.95 -0.45 2.68
N GLY A 135 8.24 0.52 2.08
CA GLY A 135 8.54 1.92 2.29
C GLY A 135 7.34 2.86 2.26
N SER A 136 6.10 2.38 2.39
CA SER A 136 4.96 3.29 2.55
C SER A 136 5.11 4.10 3.83
N ARG A 137 5.72 5.27 3.68
CA ARG A 137 5.62 6.39 4.60
C ARG A 137 4.19 6.89 4.44
N HIS A 138 3.32 6.35 5.29
CA HIS A 138 1.88 6.59 5.26
C HIS A 138 1.56 8.00 5.73
N ARG A 139 1.61 8.97 4.82
CA ARG A 139 0.75 10.14 4.93
C ARG A 139 -0.48 9.86 4.07
N ARG A 140 -1.68 9.87 4.66
CA ARG A 140 -2.90 10.06 3.87
C ARG A 140 -2.75 11.41 3.17
N PHE A 141 -2.84 11.39 1.85
CA PHE A 141 -2.87 12.61 1.06
C PHE A 141 -4.30 13.13 1.06
N ASP A 142 -4.64 13.88 2.10
CA ASP A 142 -5.98 14.44 2.25
C ASP A 142 -6.22 15.58 1.22
N ASP A 143 -5.14 16.25 0.80
CA ASP A 143 -5.13 17.32 -0.19
C ASP A 143 -4.00 17.22 -1.23
N GLY A 144 -4.12 18.00 -2.30
CA GLY A 144 -3.15 18.02 -3.41
C GLY A 144 -1.83 18.70 -3.06
N ASN A 145 -1.81 19.54 -2.02
CA ASN A 145 -0.59 20.21 -1.55
C ASN A 145 0.37 19.21 -0.90
N ALA A 146 -0.17 18.24 -0.15
CA ALA A 146 0.62 17.17 0.45
C ALA A 146 1.26 16.28 -0.63
N VAL A 147 0.54 15.96 -1.71
CA VAL A 147 1.08 15.21 -2.86
C VAL A 147 2.13 16.04 -3.60
N GLN A 148 1.87 17.33 -3.82
CA GLN A 148 2.83 18.23 -4.45
C GLN A 148 4.11 18.34 -3.61
N GLY A 149 3.99 18.41 -2.29
CA GLY A 149 5.12 18.43 -1.35
C GLY A 149 5.95 17.14 -1.41
N LEU A 150 5.30 15.97 -1.44
CA LEU A 150 5.97 14.69 -1.66
C LEU A 150 6.75 14.70 -2.98
N LEU A 151 6.11 15.10 -4.08
CA LEU A 151 6.75 15.11 -5.40
C LEU A 151 7.96 16.06 -5.45
N ARG A 152 7.86 17.25 -4.86
CA ARG A 152 9.00 18.19 -4.76
C ARG A 152 10.16 17.56 -4.00
N TRP A 153 9.87 16.91 -2.88
CA TRP A 153 10.88 16.24 -2.07
C TRP A 153 11.53 15.07 -2.82
N LEU A 154 10.74 14.22 -3.50
CA LEU A 154 11.26 13.12 -4.31
C LEU A 154 12.12 13.60 -5.48
N VAL A 155 11.70 14.64 -6.19
CA VAL A 155 12.51 15.26 -7.25
C VAL A 155 13.82 15.79 -6.68
N GLY A 156 13.78 16.44 -5.51
CA GLY A 156 14.97 16.89 -4.80
C GLY A 156 15.94 15.76 -4.48
N LEU A 157 15.43 14.60 -4.04
CA LEU A 157 16.25 13.40 -3.82
C LEU A 157 16.82 12.84 -5.13
N CYS A 158 16.01 12.73 -6.18
CA CYS A 158 16.50 12.25 -7.48
C CYS A 158 17.62 13.13 -8.04
N VAL A 159 17.56 14.45 -7.83
CA VAL A 159 18.64 15.37 -8.22
C VAL A 159 19.87 15.19 -7.32
N ALA A 160 19.69 15.08 -6.00
CA ALA A 160 20.78 14.89 -5.05
C ALA A 160 21.54 13.57 -5.28
N GLU A 161 20.85 12.52 -5.67
CA GLU A 161 21.40 11.19 -5.98
C GLU A 161 21.86 11.07 -7.45
N HIS A 162 21.87 12.16 -8.21
CA HIS A 162 22.26 12.20 -9.63
C HIS A 162 21.45 11.26 -10.56
N LEU A 163 20.24 10.88 -10.15
CA LEU A 163 19.31 10.06 -10.94
C LEU A 163 18.60 10.89 -12.02
N THR A 164 18.53 12.21 -11.83
CA THR A 164 17.96 13.17 -12.78
C THR A 164 18.82 14.44 -12.85
N PRO A 165 18.93 15.09 -14.02
CA PRO A 165 19.64 16.36 -14.13
C PRO A 165 18.96 17.47 -13.33
N ALA A 166 19.75 18.40 -12.81
CA ALA A 166 19.25 19.59 -12.15
C ALA A 166 18.56 20.51 -13.17
N ALA A 167 17.24 20.60 -13.11
CA ALA A 167 16.42 21.40 -14.00
C ALA A 167 15.32 22.13 -13.22
N ARG A 168 14.69 23.13 -13.85
CA ARG A 168 13.49 23.77 -13.27
C ARG A 168 12.27 22.88 -13.56
N PHE A 169 11.56 22.53 -12.50
CA PHE A 169 10.35 21.70 -12.58
C PHE A 169 9.11 22.51 -12.18
N ARG A 170 8.02 22.33 -12.93
CA ARG A 170 6.69 22.82 -12.56
C ARG A 170 5.76 21.63 -12.32
N LEU A 171 5.10 21.60 -11.17
CA LEU A 171 4.22 20.50 -10.76
C LEU A 171 2.77 20.97 -10.71
N ASP A 172 1.89 20.30 -11.45
CA ASP A 172 0.43 20.44 -11.37
C ASP A 172 -0.14 19.12 -10.84
N VAL A 173 -0.95 19.20 -9.79
CA VAL A 173 -1.55 18.04 -9.12
C VAL A 173 -3.06 18.23 -9.10
N ARG A 174 -3.79 17.25 -9.63
CA ARG A 174 -5.25 17.23 -9.65
C ARG A 174 -5.77 15.96 -8.99
N ALA A 175 -6.83 16.08 -8.22
CA ALA A 175 -7.55 14.92 -7.72
C ALA A 175 -8.21 14.18 -8.90
N ASP A 176 -8.16 12.85 -8.86
CA ASP A 176 -8.91 11.96 -9.74
C ASP A 176 -9.99 11.28 -8.91
N ASP A 177 -11.18 11.86 -8.91
CA ASP A 177 -12.31 11.37 -8.14
C ASP A 177 -13.10 10.35 -8.99
N GLY A 178 -12.66 9.10 -8.95
CA GLY A 178 -13.36 7.96 -9.56
C GLY A 178 -13.78 6.93 -8.51
N TYR A 179 -14.99 6.36 -8.64
CA TYR A 179 -15.54 5.20 -7.91
C TYR A 179 -14.83 4.83 -6.59
N GLY A 180 -14.98 5.67 -5.55
CA GLY A 180 -14.62 5.33 -4.17
C GLY A 180 -13.12 5.28 -3.82
N LEU A 181 -12.21 5.60 -4.75
CA LEU A 181 -10.77 5.73 -4.52
C LEU A 181 -10.29 7.10 -5.00
N LYS A 182 -9.84 7.96 -4.07
CA LYS A 182 -9.26 9.27 -4.39
C LYS A 182 -7.84 9.07 -4.94
N GLY A 183 -7.70 9.19 -6.25
CA GLY A 183 -6.41 9.19 -6.95
C GLY A 183 -5.88 10.61 -7.17
N TRP A 184 -4.64 10.70 -7.67
CA TRP A 184 -3.98 11.95 -7.99
C TRP A 184 -3.31 11.86 -9.35
N ARG A 185 -3.65 12.82 -10.23
CA ARG A 185 -2.98 13.02 -11.50
C ARG A 185 -1.95 14.13 -11.37
N CYS A 186 -0.68 13.79 -11.58
CA CYS A 186 0.43 14.69 -11.36
C CYS A 186 1.18 14.92 -12.68
N ARG A 187 1.22 16.17 -13.12
CA ARG A 187 1.93 16.59 -14.32
C ARG A 187 3.19 17.33 -13.92
N VAL A 188 4.33 16.83 -14.35
CA VAL A 188 5.66 17.41 -14.14
C VAL A 188 6.11 18.02 -15.47
N ARG A 189 6.32 19.33 -15.49
CA ARG A 189 6.91 20.02 -16.65
C ARG A 189 8.36 20.32 -16.36
N VAL A 190 9.25 19.97 -17.28
CA VAL A 190 10.69 20.20 -17.14
C VAL A 190 11.29 20.73 -18.45
N ASP A 191 12.21 21.69 -18.36
CA ASP A 191 12.96 22.19 -19.53
C ASP A 191 14.14 21.26 -19.85
N LEU A 192 13.82 20.09 -20.40
CA LEU A 192 14.77 19.08 -20.86
C LEU A 192 14.32 18.54 -22.22
N ASP A 193 15.21 17.83 -22.91
CA ASP A 193 14.82 17.09 -24.12
C ASP A 193 13.88 15.91 -23.80
N GLU A 194 13.26 15.33 -24.83
CA GLU A 194 12.26 14.27 -24.66
C GLU A 194 12.84 13.00 -24.02
N THR A 195 14.08 12.64 -24.35
CA THR A 195 14.78 11.49 -23.79
C THR A 195 15.05 11.69 -22.30
N GLN A 196 15.48 12.89 -21.92
CA GLN A 196 15.72 13.28 -20.54
C GLN A 196 14.41 13.41 -19.74
N CYS A 197 13.33 13.89 -20.36
CA CYS A 197 11.99 13.90 -19.74
C CYS A 197 11.52 12.48 -19.40
N GLN A 198 11.76 11.51 -20.30
CA GLN A 198 11.44 10.11 -20.05
C GLN A 198 12.26 9.54 -18.89
N ALA A 199 13.57 9.79 -18.86
CA ALA A 199 14.44 9.36 -17.76
C ALA A 199 14.01 9.95 -16.40
N VAL A 200 13.63 11.22 -16.37
CA VAL A 200 13.05 11.88 -15.20
C VAL A 200 11.73 11.20 -14.78
N GLY A 201 10.87 10.87 -15.75
CA GLY A 201 9.63 10.17 -15.49
C GLY A 201 9.84 8.80 -14.85
N ASP A 202 10.82 8.05 -15.33
CA ASP A 202 11.12 6.72 -14.81
C ASP A 202 11.76 6.78 -13.42
N ALA A 203 12.67 7.73 -13.18
CA ALA A 203 13.24 7.98 -11.86
C ALA A 203 12.18 8.36 -10.82
N ILE A 204 11.26 9.27 -11.16
CA ILE A 204 10.18 9.69 -10.25
C ILE A 204 9.19 8.54 -9.99
N ARG A 205 8.81 7.76 -11.02
CA ARG A 205 7.92 6.60 -10.86
C ARG A 205 8.53 5.55 -9.95
N LEU A 206 9.84 5.27 -10.11
CA LEU A 206 10.59 4.36 -9.25
C LEU A 206 10.62 4.89 -7.80
N ALA A 207 10.92 6.17 -7.62
CA ALA A 207 10.95 6.82 -6.31
C ALA A 207 9.56 6.90 -5.65
N LEU A 208 8.47 6.84 -6.42
CA LEU A 208 7.09 6.84 -5.93
C LEU A 208 6.56 5.46 -5.54
N ILE A 209 7.22 4.37 -5.92
CA ILE A 209 6.82 3.00 -5.55
C ILE A 209 6.45 2.87 -4.07
N PRO A 210 7.21 3.45 -3.11
CA PRO A 210 6.87 3.34 -1.70
C PRO A 210 5.52 3.99 -1.34
N TRP A 211 5.07 5.03 -2.06
CA TRP A 211 3.82 5.76 -1.80
C TRP A 211 2.64 5.33 -2.70
N ASN A 212 2.91 4.61 -3.78
CA ASN A 212 1.91 4.17 -4.74
C ASN A 212 1.38 2.78 -4.42
N ARG A 213 0.16 2.70 -3.87
CA ARG A 213 -0.58 1.45 -3.81
C ARG A 213 -1.01 1.06 -5.23
N GLN A 214 -0.85 -0.22 -5.60
CA GLN A 214 -1.60 -0.76 -6.73
C GLN A 214 -3.06 -0.91 -6.32
N ALA A 215 -3.92 -0.01 -6.81
CA ALA A 215 -5.36 -0.24 -6.82
C ALA A 215 -5.72 -1.08 -8.05
N LEU A 216 -6.81 -1.83 -8.02
CA LEU A 216 -7.34 -2.48 -9.23
C LEU A 216 -8.48 -1.60 -9.77
N ARG A 217 -8.38 -1.22 -11.04
CA ARG A 217 -9.43 -0.54 -11.81
C ARG A 217 -9.63 -1.30 -13.10
N ASP A 218 -10.85 -1.75 -13.38
CA ASP A 218 -11.17 -2.59 -14.55
C ASP A 218 -10.25 -3.81 -14.67
N GLU A 219 -10.01 -4.48 -13.54
CA GLU A 219 -9.10 -5.64 -13.39
C GLU A 219 -7.61 -5.36 -13.68
N LYS A 220 -7.25 -4.09 -13.92
CA LYS A 220 -5.87 -3.66 -14.20
C LYS A 220 -5.27 -2.89 -13.02
N PRO A 221 -3.95 -3.05 -12.75
CA PRO A 221 -3.26 -2.23 -11.76
C PRO A 221 -3.32 -0.75 -12.13
N TYR A 222 -3.72 0.08 -11.18
CA TYR A 222 -3.85 1.53 -11.32
C TYR A 222 -3.11 2.20 -10.14
N PRO A 223 -2.13 3.09 -10.39
CA PRO A 223 -1.41 3.78 -9.32
C PRO A 223 -2.26 4.90 -8.72
N LEU A 224 -2.25 5.03 -7.39
CA LEU A 224 -2.95 6.11 -6.69
C LEU A 224 -2.40 7.50 -7.05
N ILE A 225 -1.10 7.62 -7.32
CA ILE A 225 -0.43 8.84 -7.78
C ILE A 225 0.14 8.54 -9.17
N SER A 226 -0.55 9.00 -10.20
CA SER A 226 -0.12 8.88 -11.59
C SER A 226 0.77 10.07 -11.96
N VAL A 227 1.93 9.82 -12.59
CA VAL A 227 2.88 10.86 -13.00
C VAL A 227 3.12 10.84 -14.50
N TRP A 228 2.96 12.01 -15.12
CA TRP A 228 3.37 12.29 -16.48
C TRP A 228 4.40 13.41 -16.48
N VAL A 229 5.54 13.16 -17.12
CA VAL A 229 6.58 14.15 -17.32
C VAL A 229 6.48 14.60 -18.77
N GLU A 230 6.32 15.89 -18.98
CA GLU A 230 6.27 16.52 -20.30
C GLU A 230 7.28 17.66 -20.37
N ARG A 231 7.71 17.99 -21.57
CA ARG A 231 8.57 19.14 -21.80
C ARG A 231 7.81 20.41 -21.44
N GLY A 232 8.42 21.25 -20.59
CA GLY A 232 7.92 22.58 -20.33
C GLY A 232 8.19 23.49 -21.53
N GLU A 233 7.21 24.30 -21.92
CA GLU A 233 7.49 25.46 -22.78
C GLU A 233 8.50 26.34 -22.03
N ARG A 234 9.63 26.67 -22.68
CA ARG A 234 10.51 27.72 -22.16
C ARG A 234 9.62 28.93 -21.90
N ALA A 235 9.71 29.50 -20.71
CA ALA A 235 9.27 30.87 -20.55
C ALA A 235 10.03 31.67 -21.61
N GLU A 236 9.31 32.25 -22.58
CA GLU A 236 9.89 33.32 -23.36
C GLU A 236 10.35 34.35 -22.32
N ASP A 237 11.66 34.54 -22.24
CA ASP A 237 12.25 35.62 -21.46
C ASP A 237 11.64 36.92 -22.01
N GLY A 238 10.64 37.42 -21.29
CA GLY A 238 10.14 38.78 -21.44
C GLY A 238 11.28 39.73 -21.07
N ARG A 239 11.66 40.53 -22.06
CA ARG A 239 12.61 41.65 -21.98
C ARG A 239 12.35 42.57 -20.79
#